data_AF-A0A1V6QJ68-F1
#
_entry.id   AF-A0A1V6QJ68-F1
#
_cell.length_a   1.000
_cell.length_b   1.000
_cell.length_c   1.000
_cell.angle_alpha   90.00
_cell.angle_beta   90.00
_cell.angle_gamma   90.00
#
_symmetry.space_group_name_H-M   'P 1'
#
loop_
_entity.id
_entity.type
_entity.pdbx_description
1 polymer ?
#
loop_
_entity_poly.entity_id
_entity_poly.type
_entity_poly.pdbx_seq_one_letter_code
_entity_poly.pdbx_strand_id
1 'polypeptide(L)'
;PLPFWRENHGRFPAIASLARDILTIPATGAGVERLFNTARDICHYRRGRIKSETIEELMLFLCSSRFDLELHEAKELERFFSLNKIE
;
A
#
# COMPACT_ATOMS: atom_id res chain seq x y z
N PRO A 1 -13.82 -7.54 4.28
CA PRO A 1 -14.91 -6.61 3.89
C PRO A 1 -14.91 -6.24 2.39
N LEU A 2 -13.81 -5.69 1.86
CA LEU A 2 -13.70 -5.34 0.43
C LEU A 2 -13.92 -6.54 -0.53
N PRO A 3 -13.40 -7.76 -0.27
CA PRO A 3 -13.67 -8.92 -1.13
C PRO A 3 -15.15 -9.27 -1.24
N PHE A 4 -15.86 -9.25 -0.10
CA PHE A 4 -17.30 -9.49 -0.05
C PHE A 4 -18.09 -8.51 -0.93
N TRP A 5 -17.81 -7.21 -0.82
CA TRP A 5 -18.50 -6.19 -1.62
C TRP A 5 -18.14 -6.27 -3.10
N ARG A 6 -16.91 -6.67 -3.44
CA ARG A 6 -16.49 -6.95 -4.81
C ARG A 6 -17.28 -8.12 -5.41
N GLU A 7 -17.44 -9.22 -4.67
CA GLU A 7 -18.20 -10.40 -5.11
C GLU A 7 -19.71 -10.11 -5.23
N ASN A 8 -20.25 -9.27 -4.35
CA ASN A 8 -21.68 -8.92 -4.31
C ASN A 8 -22.05 -7.70 -5.17
N HIS A 9 -21.11 -7.15 -5.95
CA HIS A 9 -21.34 -5.96 -6.76
C HIS A 9 -22.48 -6.15 -7.77
N GLY A 10 -22.63 -7.35 -8.35
CA GLY A 10 -23.74 -7.64 -9.28
C GLY A 10 -25.12 -7.55 -8.63
N ARG A 11 -25.23 -7.85 -7.33
CA ARG A 11 -26.49 -7.81 -6.57
C ARG A 11 -26.77 -6.43 -5.99
N PHE A 12 -25.73 -5.68 -5.63
CA PHE A 12 -25.84 -4.37 -4.97
C PHE A 12 -24.87 -3.34 -5.57
N PRO A 13 -25.02 -2.93 -6.84
CA PRO A 13 -24.00 -2.15 -7.56
C PRO A 13 -23.70 -0.79 -6.91
N ALA A 14 -24.75 -0.05 -6.50
CA ALA A 14 -24.59 1.25 -5.86
C ALA A 14 -23.94 1.14 -4.47
N ILE A 15 -24.39 0.20 -3.64
CA ILE A 15 -23.89 0.02 -2.27
C ILE A 15 -22.46 -0.54 -2.31
N ALA A 16 -22.17 -1.48 -3.20
CA ALA A 16 -20.83 -2.03 -3.36
C ALA A 16 -19.83 -0.95 -3.81
N SER A 17 -20.25 -0.03 -4.69
CA SER A 17 -19.42 1.12 -5.08
C SER A 17 -19.15 2.04 -3.89
N LEU A 18 -20.18 2.42 -3.12
CA LEU A 18 -20.02 3.24 -1.93
C LEU A 18 -19.13 2.56 -0.87
N ALA A 19 -19.36 1.26 -0.64
CA ALA A 19 -18.60 0.48 0.32
C ALA A 19 -17.12 0.39 -0.07
N ARG A 20 -16.82 0.25 -1.37
CA ARG A 20 -15.43 0.31 -1.85
C ARG A 20 -14.79 1.65 -1.48
N ASP A 21 -15.47 2.76 -1.74
CA ASP A 21 -14.90 4.10 -1.56
C ASP A 21 -14.71 4.45 -0.07
N ILE A 22 -15.61 4.00 0.80
CA ILE A 22 -15.50 4.23 2.25
C ILE A 22 -14.49 3.29 2.89
N LEU A 23 -14.53 2.00 2.55
CA LEU A 23 -13.71 0.98 3.24
C LEU A 23 -12.25 0.99 2.79
N THR A 24 -11.89 1.67 1.70
CA THR A 24 -10.50 1.90 1.31
C THR A 24 -9.83 3.01 2.12
N ILE A 25 -10.59 3.86 2.81
CA ILE A 25 -10.03 4.91 3.65
C ILE A 25 -9.32 4.25 4.85
N PRO A 26 -8.01 4.47 5.03
CA PRO A 26 -7.31 3.94 6.19
C PRO A 26 -7.83 4.60 7.47
N ALA A 27 -8.06 3.79 8.50
CA ALA A 27 -8.54 4.29 9.78
C ALA A 27 -7.51 5.16 10.53
N THR A 28 -6.23 5.10 10.14
CA THR A 28 -5.13 5.83 10.79
C THR A 28 -4.18 6.46 9.78
N GLY A 29 -3.46 7.50 10.22
CA GLY A 29 -2.41 8.15 9.44
C GLY A 29 -1.10 7.35 9.32
N ALA A 30 -1.00 6.16 9.92
CA ALA A 30 0.24 5.38 9.97
C ALA A 30 0.81 5.02 8.59
N GLY A 31 -0.04 4.90 7.56
CA GLY A 31 0.42 4.73 6.17
C GLY A 31 1.19 5.96 5.67
N VAL A 32 0.65 7.15 5.91
CA VAL A 32 1.24 8.43 5.54
C VAL A 32 2.51 8.70 6.36
N GLU A 33 2.50 8.41 7.66
CA GLU A 33 3.69 8.53 8.51
C GLU A 33 4.84 7.62 8.04
N ARG A 34 4.54 6.39 7.61
CA ARG A 34 5.54 5.48 7.03
C ARG A 34 6.14 6.02 5.73
N LEU A 35 5.34 6.65 4.89
CA LEU A 35 5.81 7.34 3.68
C LEU A 35 6.75 8.49 4.05
N PHE A 36 6.34 9.38 4.96
CA PHE A 36 7.18 10.50 5.39
C PHE A 36 8.44 10.08 6.15
N ASN A 37 8.43 8.93 6.83
CA ASN A 37 9.66 8.39 7.42
C ASN A 37 10.73 8.09 6.36
N THR A 38 10.35 7.71 5.14
CA THR A 38 11.29 7.50 4.04
C THR A 38 11.97 8.81 3.58
N ALA A 39 11.33 9.96 3.82
CA ALA A 39 11.93 11.26 3.56
C ALA A 39 13.23 11.47 4.36
N ARG A 40 13.37 10.84 5.54
CA ARG A 40 14.58 10.93 6.37
C ARG A 40 15.80 10.34 5.67
N ASP A 41 15.61 9.27 4.90
CA ASP A 41 16.69 8.60 4.17
C ASP A 41 17.12 9.43 2.94
N ILE A 42 16.16 10.11 2.30
CA ILE A 42 16.40 11.00 1.15
C ILE A 42 17.05 12.31 1.60
N CYS A 43 16.43 12.98 2.58
CA CYS A 43 16.81 14.29 3.10
C CYS A 43 17.79 14.16 4.28
N HIS A 44 18.75 13.26 4.17
CA HIS A 44 19.73 13.09 5.24
C HIS A 44 20.46 14.40 5.51
N TYR A 45 20.73 14.73 6.77
CA TYR A 45 21.27 16.03 7.21
C TYR A 45 22.60 16.46 6.52
N ARG A 46 23.31 15.51 5.92
CA ARG A 46 24.56 15.75 5.15
C ARG A 46 24.34 16.09 3.67
N ARG A 47 23.15 15.85 3.13
CA ARG A 47 22.77 16.04 1.71
C ARG A 47 21.70 17.12 1.57
N GLY A 48 21.97 18.33 2.06
CA GLY A 48 21.01 19.45 2.11
C GLY A 48 20.82 20.23 0.80
N ARG A 49 21.03 19.64 -0.39
CA ARG A 49 20.95 20.35 -1.69
C ARG A 49 20.07 19.64 -2.73
N ILE A 50 19.08 18.89 -2.28
CA ILE A 50 18.09 18.27 -3.17
C ILE A 50 16.91 19.23 -3.32
N LYS A 51 16.41 19.39 -4.56
CA LYS A 51 15.21 20.19 -4.82
C LYS A 51 13.97 19.50 -4.26
N SER A 52 12.95 20.27 -3.89
CA SER A 52 11.66 19.76 -3.39
C SER A 52 11.05 18.74 -4.34
N GLU A 53 11.09 19.02 -5.64
CA GLU A 53 10.49 18.16 -6.67
C GLU A 53 11.19 16.79 -6.71
N THR A 54 12.52 16.79 -6.64
CA THR A 54 13.32 15.56 -6.62
C THR A 54 13.10 14.76 -5.33
N ILE A 55 12.85 15.41 -4.20
CA ILE A 55 12.51 14.72 -2.94
C ILE A 55 11.17 14.02 -3.08
N GLU A 56 10.17 14.70 -3.62
CA GLU A 56 8.83 14.13 -3.87
C GLU A 56 8.90 12.93 -4.80
N GLU A 57 9.58 13.05 -5.94
CA GLU A 57 9.77 11.96 -6.90
C GLU A 57 10.44 10.74 -6.26
N LEU A 58 11.49 10.95 -5.45
CA LEU A 58 12.18 9.88 -4.74
C LEU A 58 11.29 9.22 -3.68
N MET A 59 10.48 9.99 -2.95
CA MET A 59 9.53 9.43 -1.98
C MET A 59 8.48 8.54 -2.68
N LEU A 60 7.92 9.02 -3.79
CA LEU A 60 6.93 8.27 -4.58
C LEU A 60 7.53 7.00 -5.18
N PHE A 61 8.76 7.08 -5.70
CA PHE A 61 9.49 5.94 -6.22
C PHE A 61 9.72 4.88 -5.13
N LEU A 62 10.30 5.27 -3.99
CA LEU A 62 10.57 4.34 -2.88
C LEU A 62 9.29 3.74 -2.29
N CYS A 63 8.22 4.52 -2.18
CA CYS A 63 6.91 4.03 -1.75
C CYS A 63 6.40 2.93 -2.68
N SER A 64 6.47 3.16 -3.99
CA SER A 64 6.00 2.21 -5.00
C SER A 64 6.85 0.94 -5.01
N SER A 65 8.18 1.07 -5.01
CA SER A 65 9.09 -0.08 -5.01
C SER A 65 8.97 -0.92 -3.73
N ARG A 66 8.78 -0.30 -2.56
CA ARG A 66 8.52 -1.04 -1.32
C ARG A 66 7.20 -1.78 -1.36
N PHE A 67 6.15 -1.14 -1.88
CA PHE A 67 4.84 -1.76 -2.01
C PHE A 67 4.89 -3.00 -2.92
N ASP A 68 5.62 -2.93 -4.04
CA ASP A 68 5.82 -4.07 -4.94
C ASP A 68 6.55 -5.23 -4.24
N LEU A 69 7.55 -4.92 -3.41
CA LEU A 69 8.29 -5.92 -2.65
C LEU A 69 7.41 -6.59 -1.59
N GLU A 70 6.67 -5.80 -0.79
CA GLU A 70 5.74 -6.30 0.22
C GLU A 70 4.64 -7.17 -0.43
N LEU A 71 4.16 -6.80 -1.62
CA LEU A 71 3.20 -7.60 -2.39
C LEU A 71 3.79 -8.92 -2.87
N HIS A 72 5.05 -8.92 -3.32
CA HIS A 72 5.74 -10.14 -3.71
C HIS A 72 5.90 -11.09 -2.51
N GLU A 73 6.37 -10.59 -1.38
CA GLU A 73 6.53 -11.38 -0.15
C GLU A 73 5.20 -11.98 0.32
N ALA A 74 4.12 -11.19 0.28
CA ALA A 74 2.78 -11.66 0.63
C ALA A 74 2.32 -12.82 -0.26
N LYS A 75 2.57 -12.74 -1.58
CA LYS A 75 2.25 -13.81 -2.53
C LYS A 75 3.04 -15.09 -2.27
N GLU A 76 4.32 -14.96 -1.94
CA GLU A 76 5.16 -16.12 -1.60
C GLU A 76 4.70 -16.80 -0.31
N LEU A 77 4.32 -16.03 0.71
CA LEU A 77 3.73 -16.55 1.94
C LEU A 77 2.39 -17.26 1.68
N GLU A 78 1.50 -16.64 0.89
CA GLU A 78 0.22 -17.25 0.52
C GLU A 78 0.43 -18.59 -0.21
N ARG A 79 1.39 -18.63 -1.14
CA ARG A 79 1.80 -19.86 -1.84
C ARG A 79 2.32 -20.92 -0.87
N PHE A 80 3.20 -20.54 0.06
CA PHE A 80 3.73 -21.44 1.09
C PHE A 80 2.62 -22.05 1.96
N PHE A 81 1.71 -21.22 2.50
CA PHE A 81 0.59 -21.70 3.30
C PHE A 81 -0.43 -22.52 2.50
N SER A 82 -0.59 -22.25 1.20
CA SER A 82 -1.44 -23.06 0.33
C SER A 82 -0.83 -24.44 0.06
N LEU A 83 0.49 -24.55 -0.06
CA LEU A 83 1.19 -25.83 -0.26
C LEU A 83 1.16 -26.68 1.02
N ASN A 84 1.33 -26.05 2.19
CA ASN A 84 1.35 -26.74 3.49
C ASN A 84 -0.04 -27.07 4.05
N LYS A 85 -1.13 -26.63 3.39
CA LYS A 85 -2.51 -27.04 3.71
C LYS A 85 -2.93 -28.35 3.01
N ILE A 86 -2.06 -28.93 2.19
CA ILE A 86 -2.33 -30.15 1.40
C ILE A 86 -1.79 -31.42 2.11
N GLU A 87 -1.17 -31.29 3.29
CA GLU A 87 -0.94 -32.39 4.26
C GLU A 87 -2.01 -32.41 5.35
#